data_AF-A0A9D1I1G6-F1
#
_entry.id   AF-A0A9D1I1G6-F1
#
_cell.length_a   1.000
_cell.length_b   1.000
_cell.length_c   1.000
_cell.angle_alpha   90.00
_cell.angle_beta   90.00
_cell.angle_gamma   90.00
#
_symmetry.space_group_name_H-M   'P 1'
#
loop_
_entity.id
_entity.type
_entity.pdbx_description
1 polymer ?
#
loop_
_entity_poly.entity_id
_entity_poly.type
_entity_poly.pdbx_seq_one_letter_code
_entity_poly.pdbx_strand_id
1 'polypeptide(L)'
;MLLREAVRIIKGRVLYDEGDILEREYSCAIASDLMSNVMVDGEEDSILITSLVNPQVIRASEMMNITCIIITCGKSVTDTMIQLAKNRNIALVETEDTTFTVCGKLHGGGMRESSVFREKHRVTSIKTDDKRCAGCVHCVRTCPTEAIRIKNMKAAVNADRCIECGMCVKVCPRHAVKPVVGSLESMEKYDRKIAIPASSFFGQFRDVKSRNHLLTALKRVGFDHVYEEAVGAEMVSYATRRVLQEKRRPLPVISSACPAILKLIQIRFPNLIDHVLDYRPPVEITARLARREAEERYGKDCKTGIFFIAPCTSKISFIKEREWIVESDIDEMVAISHIYKDVLKNLKDLRDEEVEELER
;
A
#
# COMPACT_ATOMS: atom_id res chain seq x y z
N MET A 1 28.04 11.54 -8.66
CA MET A 1 28.71 12.76 -9.19
C MET A 1 28.77 13.78 -8.07
N LEU A 2 29.93 14.36 -7.81
CA LEU A 2 30.06 15.39 -6.77
C LEU A 2 29.42 16.70 -7.23
N LEU A 3 28.81 17.46 -6.31
CA LEU A 3 28.16 18.71 -6.68
C LEU A 3 29.14 19.70 -7.32
N ARG A 4 30.37 19.81 -6.83
CA ARG A 4 31.43 20.63 -7.45
C ARG A 4 31.70 20.27 -8.92
N GLU A 5 31.54 19.00 -9.30
CA GLU A 5 31.71 18.53 -10.68
C GLU A 5 30.51 18.96 -11.51
N ALA A 6 29.28 18.80 -10.98
CA ALA A 6 28.06 19.26 -11.62
C ALA A 6 28.10 20.78 -11.90
N VAL A 7 28.52 21.58 -10.91
CA VAL A 7 28.70 23.04 -11.04
C VAL A 7 29.72 23.37 -12.14
N ARG A 8 30.84 22.64 -12.21
CA ARG A 8 31.85 22.85 -13.26
C ARG A 8 31.31 22.51 -14.66
N ILE A 9 30.56 21.41 -14.80
CA ILE A 9 29.96 20.95 -16.06
C ILE A 9 29.02 22.01 -16.64
N ILE A 10 28.21 22.64 -15.78
CA ILE A 10 27.21 23.63 -16.18
C ILE A 10 27.75 25.07 -16.16
N LYS A 11 29.04 25.26 -15.89
CA LYS A 11 29.69 26.57 -15.68
C LYS A 11 28.93 27.43 -14.66
N GLY A 12 28.42 26.80 -13.61
CA GLY A 12 27.56 27.44 -12.62
C GLY A 12 28.35 28.30 -11.63
N ARG A 13 27.69 29.32 -11.10
CA ARG A 13 28.16 30.15 -9.99
C ARG A 13 27.42 29.75 -8.73
N VAL A 14 28.17 29.39 -7.69
CA VAL A 14 27.60 29.08 -6.37
C VAL A 14 27.25 30.39 -5.67
N LEU A 15 25.98 30.56 -5.31
CA LEU A 15 25.48 31.71 -4.57
C LEU A 15 25.50 31.46 -3.06
N TYR A 16 25.33 30.20 -2.66
CA TYR A 16 25.42 29.78 -1.27
C TYR A 16 25.77 28.29 -1.19
N ASP A 17 26.70 27.98 -0.28
CA ASP A 17 27.10 26.66 0.16
C ASP A 17 27.68 26.79 1.58
N GLU A 18 27.03 26.22 2.59
CA GLU A 18 27.63 25.98 3.90
C GLU A 18 27.54 24.49 4.22
N GLY A 19 28.59 23.94 4.84
CA GLY A 19 28.61 22.56 5.33
C GLY A 19 28.82 21.51 4.24
N ASP A 20 30.01 21.49 3.63
CA ASP A 20 30.50 20.43 2.74
C ASP A 20 29.50 19.94 1.65
N ILE A 21 28.48 20.73 1.28
CA ILE A 21 27.43 20.30 0.32
C ILE A 21 28.05 20.19 -1.08
N LEU A 22 29.02 21.04 -1.42
CA LEU A 22 29.80 20.89 -2.65
C LEU A 22 30.56 19.55 -2.75
N GLU A 23 30.87 18.93 -1.62
CA GLU A 23 31.54 17.64 -1.50
C GLU A 23 30.55 16.47 -1.43
N ARG A 24 29.23 16.73 -1.40
CA ARG A 24 28.22 15.69 -1.46
C ARG A 24 28.11 15.10 -2.84
N GLU A 25 27.85 13.80 -2.87
CA GLU A 25 27.63 13.06 -4.09
C GLU A 25 26.13 12.97 -4.41
N TYR A 26 25.76 13.50 -5.57
CA TYR A 26 24.43 13.39 -6.13
C TYR A 26 24.42 12.33 -7.22
N SER A 27 23.40 11.48 -7.17
CA SER A 27 23.21 10.43 -8.17
C SER A 27 22.07 10.75 -9.15
N CYS A 28 21.24 11.75 -8.81
CA CYS A 28 20.07 12.11 -9.58
C CYS A 28 19.69 13.60 -9.50
N ALA A 29 18.94 14.06 -10.50
CA ALA A 29 18.39 15.41 -10.59
C ALA A 29 16.97 15.41 -11.15
N ILE A 30 16.15 16.37 -10.74
CA ILE A 30 14.80 16.63 -11.25
C ILE A 30 14.76 18.01 -11.90
N ALA A 31 14.17 18.11 -13.10
CA ALA A 31 14.01 19.38 -13.80
C ALA A 31 12.53 19.73 -13.97
N SER A 32 12.05 20.77 -13.29
CA SER A 32 10.65 21.19 -13.38
C SER A 32 10.43 22.61 -12.86
N ASP A 33 9.59 23.37 -13.56
CA ASP A 33 9.03 24.65 -13.08
C ASP A 33 7.65 24.46 -12.41
N LEU A 34 7.06 23.27 -12.50
CA LEU A 34 5.86 22.93 -11.74
C LEU A 34 6.27 22.32 -10.41
N MET A 35 6.14 23.08 -9.32
CA MET A 35 6.45 22.58 -7.98
C MET A 35 5.57 21.39 -7.58
N SER A 36 4.37 21.27 -8.17
CA SER A 36 3.54 20.07 -7.99
C SER A 36 4.21 18.80 -8.51
N ASN A 37 5.00 18.88 -9.57
CA ASN A 37 5.75 17.73 -10.07
C ASN A 37 6.96 17.46 -9.17
N VAL A 38 7.66 18.51 -8.74
CA VAL A 38 8.78 18.37 -7.80
C VAL A 38 8.33 17.70 -6.49
N MET A 39 7.15 18.07 -5.97
CA MET A 39 6.61 17.51 -4.73
C MET A 39 6.08 16.07 -4.86
N VAL A 40 5.76 15.62 -6.07
CA VAL A 40 5.26 14.27 -6.32
C VAL A 40 6.41 13.34 -6.72
N ASP A 41 7.41 13.86 -7.43
CA ASP A 41 8.41 13.07 -8.15
C ASP A 41 9.86 13.29 -7.66
N GLY A 42 10.06 14.15 -6.65
CA GLY A 42 11.39 14.42 -6.09
C GLY A 42 11.89 13.30 -5.19
N GLU A 43 13.10 12.79 -5.47
CA GLU A 43 13.84 11.93 -4.54
C GLU A 43 14.54 12.75 -3.46
N GLU A 44 14.65 12.19 -2.25
CA GLU A 44 15.51 12.72 -1.19
C GLU A 44 16.96 12.82 -1.69
N ASP A 45 17.67 13.87 -1.32
CA ASP A 45 19.07 14.12 -1.73
C ASP A 45 19.28 14.18 -3.26
N SER A 46 18.30 14.75 -3.99
CA SER A 46 18.40 15.07 -5.42
C SER A 46 18.74 16.54 -5.68
N ILE A 47 19.12 16.86 -6.91
CA ILE A 47 19.31 18.25 -7.38
C ILE A 47 18.04 18.74 -8.08
N LEU A 48 17.48 19.87 -7.68
CA LEU A 48 16.40 20.54 -8.42
C LEU A 48 16.98 21.49 -9.47
N ILE A 49 16.56 21.34 -10.72
CA ILE A 49 16.89 22.22 -11.84
C ILE A 49 15.62 22.97 -12.24
N THR A 50 15.62 24.30 -12.13
CA THR A 50 14.44 25.11 -12.42
C THR A 50 14.83 26.47 -12.99
N SER A 51 13.88 27.12 -13.68
CA SER A 51 13.98 28.53 -14.06
C SER A 51 13.16 29.43 -13.12
N LEU A 52 12.52 28.89 -12.08
CA LEU A 52 11.72 29.67 -11.15
C LEU A 52 12.60 30.39 -10.12
N VAL A 53 12.47 31.72 -10.07
CA VAL A 53 13.10 32.55 -9.04
C VAL A 53 12.02 33.05 -8.09
N ASN A 54 11.61 32.19 -7.15
CA ASN A 54 10.74 32.60 -6.06
C ASN A 54 11.09 31.86 -4.75
N PRO A 55 10.78 32.45 -3.58
CA PRO A 55 10.98 31.81 -2.27
C PRO A 55 10.25 30.46 -2.07
N GLN A 56 9.20 30.17 -2.82
CA GLN A 56 8.46 28.91 -2.70
C GLN A 56 9.28 27.73 -3.21
N VAL A 57 10.21 27.94 -4.15
CA VAL A 57 11.16 26.91 -4.61
C VAL A 57 11.98 26.38 -3.44
N ILE A 58 12.52 27.27 -2.58
CA ILE A 58 13.29 26.87 -1.40
C ILE A 58 12.42 26.08 -0.42
N ARG A 59 11.19 26.54 -0.15
CA ARG A 59 10.26 25.89 0.79
C ARG A 59 9.83 24.51 0.32
N ALA A 60 9.51 24.38 -0.96
CA ALA A 60 9.14 23.09 -1.52
C ALA A 60 10.35 22.15 -1.61
N SER A 61 11.55 22.68 -1.85
CA SER A 61 12.79 21.89 -1.82
C SER A 61 13.08 21.36 -0.41
N GLU A 62 12.89 22.19 0.63
CA GLU A 62 12.97 21.76 2.03
C GLU A 62 11.98 20.62 2.34
N MET A 63 10.71 20.75 1.92
CA MET A 63 9.69 19.72 2.12
C MET A 63 10.06 18.37 1.46
N MET A 64 10.84 18.41 0.37
CA MET A 64 11.27 17.25 -0.39
C MET A 64 12.69 16.76 -0.03
N ASN A 65 13.30 17.35 1.00
CA ASN A 65 14.69 17.08 1.38
C ASN A 65 15.69 17.23 0.20
N ILE A 66 15.43 18.21 -0.67
CA ILE A 66 16.31 18.59 -1.78
C ILE A 66 17.35 19.55 -1.23
N THR A 67 18.61 19.14 -1.30
CA THR A 67 19.73 19.84 -0.65
C THR A 67 20.52 20.72 -1.63
N CYS A 68 20.18 20.73 -2.92
CA CYS A 68 20.78 21.60 -3.93
C CYS A 68 19.77 22.04 -4.99
N ILE A 69 19.80 23.33 -5.34
CA ILE A 69 18.97 23.94 -6.38
C ILE A 69 19.86 24.64 -7.41
N ILE A 70 19.63 24.35 -8.70
CA ILE A 70 20.25 25.00 -9.85
C ILE A 70 19.22 25.87 -10.57
N ILE A 71 19.45 27.18 -10.54
CA ILE A 71 18.67 28.18 -11.26
C ILE A 71 19.27 28.40 -12.65
N THR A 72 18.42 28.23 -13.67
CA THR A 72 18.81 28.23 -15.08
C THR A 72 18.34 29.47 -15.83
N CYS A 73 18.79 29.62 -17.08
CA CYS A 73 18.40 30.69 -18.01
C CYS A 73 18.86 32.10 -17.60
N GLY A 74 20.00 32.23 -16.89
CA GLY A 74 20.59 33.54 -16.55
C GLY A 74 19.71 34.41 -15.65
N LYS A 75 18.76 33.81 -14.92
CA LYS A 75 17.86 34.55 -14.03
C LYS A 75 18.56 34.85 -12.71
N SER A 76 18.54 36.12 -12.32
CA SER A 76 19.14 36.56 -11.06
C SER A 76 18.29 36.16 -9.85
N VAL A 77 18.92 35.49 -8.89
CA VAL A 77 18.28 35.08 -7.64
C VAL A 77 18.11 36.28 -6.70
N THR A 78 16.95 36.36 -6.02
CA THR A 78 16.68 37.42 -5.03
C THR A 78 17.40 37.19 -3.70
N ASP A 79 17.77 38.27 -3.00
CA ASP A 79 18.40 38.19 -1.67
C ASP A 79 17.57 37.37 -0.67
N THR A 80 16.22 37.50 -0.75
CA THR A 80 15.29 36.71 0.06
C THR A 80 15.46 35.21 -0.14
N MET A 81 15.66 34.76 -1.37
CA MET A 81 15.91 33.33 -1.66
C MET A 81 17.26 32.88 -1.10
N ILE A 82 18.29 33.71 -1.22
CA ILE A 82 19.63 33.41 -0.68
C ILE A 82 19.55 33.27 0.85
N GLN A 83 18.85 34.18 1.54
CA GLN A 83 18.67 34.10 3.00
C GLN A 83 17.85 32.89 3.42
N LEU A 84 16.83 32.50 2.64
CA LEU A 84 16.07 31.28 2.92
C LEU A 84 16.89 30.02 2.68
N ALA A 85 17.66 29.96 1.60
CA ALA A 85 18.56 28.86 1.32
C ALA A 85 19.60 28.68 2.45
N LYS A 86 20.12 29.81 2.97
CA LYS A 86 20.98 29.86 4.17
C LYS A 86 20.35 29.22 5.40
N ASN A 87 19.16 29.69 5.78
CA ASN A 87 18.48 29.20 6.97
C ASN A 87 18.07 27.72 6.88
N ARG A 88 17.99 27.15 5.67
CA ARG A 88 17.56 25.77 5.42
C ARG A 88 18.69 24.85 4.97
N ASN A 89 19.92 25.34 4.91
CA ASN A 89 21.10 24.58 4.48
C ASN A 89 20.93 23.92 3.10
N ILE A 90 20.42 24.68 2.12
CA ILE A 90 20.22 24.23 0.73
C ILE A 90 21.21 24.95 -0.16
N ALA A 91 22.08 24.23 -0.87
CA ALA A 91 23.01 24.83 -1.81
C ALA A 91 22.26 25.47 -2.98
N LEU A 92 22.72 26.65 -3.39
CA LEU A 92 22.08 27.42 -4.46
C LEU A 92 23.11 27.80 -5.53
N VAL A 93 22.85 27.38 -6.76
CA VAL A 93 23.72 27.56 -7.92
C VAL A 93 22.94 28.25 -9.02
N GLU A 94 23.55 29.21 -9.71
CA GLU A 94 22.99 29.83 -10.91
C GLU A 94 23.83 29.52 -12.15
N THR A 95 23.21 29.47 -13.32
CA THR A 95 23.89 29.34 -14.61
C THR A 95 23.15 30.07 -15.73
N GLU A 96 23.92 30.54 -16.71
CA GLU A 96 23.44 31.16 -17.95
C GLU A 96 22.82 30.12 -18.91
N ASP A 97 23.13 28.83 -18.72
CA ASP A 97 22.61 27.76 -19.58
C ASP A 97 21.08 27.61 -19.45
N THR A 98 20.42 27.25 -20.55
CA THR A 98 18.98 26.90 -20.50
C THR A 98 18.74 25.62 -19.72
N THR A 99 17.54 25.45 -19.16
CA THR A 99 17.16 24.23 -18.42
C THR A 99 17.46 22.96 -19.22
N PHE A 100 17.13 22.95 -20.53
CA PHE A 100 17.43 21.83 -21.43
C PHE A 100 18.93 21.53 -21.52
N THR A 101 19.75 22.57 -21.69
CA THR A 101 21.21 22.44 -21.81
C THR A 101 21.83 21.90 -20.53
N VAL A 102 21.38 22.41 -19.38
CA VAL A 102 21.81 21.93 -18.06
C VAL A 102 21.48 20.45 -17.90
N CYS A 103 20.26 20.04 -18.20
CA CYS A 103 19.85 18.64 -18.13
C CYS A 103 20.73 17.76 -19.04
N GLY A 104 20.95 18.16 -20.30
CA GLY A 104 21.77 17.42 -21.24
C GLY A 104 23.23 17.27 -20.80
N LYS A 105 23.84 18.35 -20.29
CA LYS A 105 25.22 18.35 -19.78
C LYS A 105 25.38 17.46 -18.55
N LEU A 106 24.49 17.60 -17.57
CA LEU A 106 24.52 16.79 -16.35
C LEU A 106 24.26 15.30 -16.66
N HIS A 107 23.30 15.02 -17.55
CA HIS A 107 23.01 13.66 -17.98
C HIS A 107 24.21 13.02 -18.70
N GLY A 108 24.86 13.75 -19.61
CA GLY A 108 26.09 13.30 -20.27
C GLY A 108 27.26 13.07 -19.30
N GLY A 109 27.26 13.74 -18.15
CA GLY A 109 28.21 13.52 -17.05
C GLY A 109 27.87 12.33 -16.14
N GLY A 110 26.77 11.62 -16.39
CA GLY A 110 26.33 10.47 -15.58
C GLY A 110 25.29 10.80 -14.51
N MET A 111 24.75 12.02 -14.48
CA MET A 111 23.60 12.33 -13.63
C MET A 111 22.36 11.63 -14.17
N ARG A 112 21.66 10.89 -13.31
CA ARG A 112 20.40 10.24 -13.69
C ARG A 112 19.22 11.17 -13.43
N GLU A 113 18.13 10.92 -14.12
CA GLU A 113 16.86 11.50 -13.69
C GLU A 113 16.50 10.93 -12.31
N SER A 114 16.13 11.79 -11.36
CA SER A 114 15.51 11.42 -10.07
C SER A 114 14.48 10.36 -10.35
N SER A 115 14.59 9.19 -9.70
CA SER A 115 13.99 7.98 -10.23
C SER A 115 12.51 8.18 -10.57
N VAL A 116 12.29 8.26 -11.88
CA VAL A 116 11.08 7.74 -12.47
C VAL A 116 11.13 6.24 -12.15
N PHE A 117 10.48 5.85 -11.06
CA PHE A 117 10.34 4.46 -10.63
C PHE A 117 11.65 3.68 -10.49
N ARG A 118 12.24 3.64 -9.28
CA ARG A 118 12.63 2.31 -8.78
C ARG A 118 11.34 1.54 -8.54
N GLU A 119 11.04 0.58 -9.42
CA GLU A 119 9.99 -0.42 -9.26
C GLU A 119 10.16 -1.17 -7.91
N LYS A 120 9.61 -0.60 -6.85
CA LYS A 120 8.51 -1.27 -6.19
C LYS A 120 7.29 -0.46 -6.53
N HIS A 121 6.71 -0.70 -7.71
CA HIS A 121 5.31 -0.37 -7.90
C HIS A 121 4.59 -0.88 -6.65
N ARG A 122 4.03 0.00 -5.83
CA ARG A 122 3.04 -0.42 -4.84
C ARG A 122 1.92 -1.05 -5.67
N VAL A 123 1.96 -2.36 -5.79
CA VAL A 123 1.00 -3.08 -6.62
C VAL A 123 -0.26 -3.15 -5.78
N THR A 124 -1.18 -2.22 -6.05
CA THR A 124 -2.49 -2.31 -5.40
C THR A 124 -3.15 -3.63 -5.80
N SER A 125 -3.85 -4.23 -4.85
CA SER A 125 -4.71 -5.37 -5.04
C SER A 125 -5.94 -5.08 -5.91
N ILE A 126 -6.03 -3.89 -6.53
CA ILE A 126 -7.13 -3.45 -7.40
C ILE A 126 -6.58 -3.15 -8.79
N LYS A 127 -7.15 -3.76 -9.83
CA LYS A 127 -6.78 -3.53 -11.23
C LYS A 127 -8.01 -3.19 -12.08
N THR A 128 -7.79 -2.45 -13.15
CA THR A 128 -8.82 -2.14 -14.16
C THR A 128 -8.61 -3.03 -15.38
N ASP A 129 -9.69 -3.65 -15.84
CA ASP A 129 -9.78 -4.33 -17.14
C ASP A 129 -10.15 -3.30 -18.21
N ASP A 130 -9.16 -2.90 -19.00
CA ASP A 130 -9.31 -1.86 -20.02
C ASP A 130 -10.30 -2.25 -21.12
N LYS A 131 -10.49 -3.54 -21.40
CA LYS A 131 -11.45 -4.01 -22.41
C LYS A 131 -12.89 -3.79 -21.94
N ARG A 132 -13.14 -3.87 -20.63
CA ARG A 132 -14.49 -3.69 -20.05
C ARG A 132 -14.76 -2.26 -19.60
N CYS A 133 -13.72 -1.49 -19.28
CA CYS A 133 -13.85 -0.15 -18.72
C CYS A 133 -14.34 0.84 -19.78
N ALA A 134 -15.46 1.51 -19.50
CA ALA A 134 -16.05 2.53 -20.38
C ALA A 134 -15.74 3.97 -19.95
N GLY A 135 -14.88 4.19 -18.95
CA GLY A 135 -14.55 5.54 -18.47
C GLY A 135 -15.70 6.27 -17.76
N CYS A 136 -16.76 5.56 -17.36
CA CYS A 136 -18.01 6.14 -16.81
C CYS A 136 -17.92 6.82 -15.43
N VAL A 137 -16.72 7.07 -14.90
CA VAL A 137 -16.41 7.81 -13.65
C VAL A 137 -17.08 7.40 -12.32
N HIS A 138 -17.89 6.34 -12.27
CA HIS A 138 -18.54 5.88 -11.03
C HIS A 138 -17.52 5.59 -9.92
N CYS A 139 -16.43 4.91 -10.28
CA CYS A 139 -15.31 4.61 -9.39
C CYS A 139 -14.57 5.87 -8.91
N VAL A 140 -14.48 6.91 -9.74
CA VAL A 140 -13.84 8.20 -9.39
C VAL A 140 -14.65 8.91 -8.31
N ARG A 141 -15.97 9.03 -8.50
CA ARG A 141 -16.86 9.76 -7.57
C ARG A 141 -16.95 9.13 -6.18
N THR A 142 -16.81 7.81 -6.09
CA THR A 142 -16.94 7.06 -4.83
C THR A 142 -15.61 6.91 -4.07
N CYS A 143 -14.46 7.18 -4.69
CA CYS A 143 -13.16 6.90 -4.07
C CYS A 143 -12.90 7.84 -2.88
N PRO A 144 -12.76 7.34 -1.63
CA PRO A 144 -12.67 8.20 -0.44
C PRO A 144 -11.39 9.03 -0.38
N THR A 145 -10.30 8.53 -0.99
CA THR A 145 -9.00 9.20 -1.08
C THR A 145 -8.76 9.84 -2.45
N GLU A 146 -9.77 9.83 -3.33
CA GLU A 146 -9.68 10.29 -4.71
C GLU A 146 -8.46 9.73 -5.45
N ALA A 147 -8.16 8.44 -5.24
CA ALA A 147 -7.03 7.76 -5.85
C ALA A 147 -7.22 7.44 -7.34
N ILE A 148 -8.42 7.66 -7.91
CA ILE A 148 -8.75 7.23 -9.28
C ILE A 148 -8.86 8.44 -10.20
N ARG A 149 -8.25 8.36 -11.39
CA ARG A 149 -8.37 9.35 -12.48
C ARG A 149 -8.77 8.63 -13.78
N ILE A 150 -9.29 9.38 -14.75
CA ILE A 150 -9.49 8.87 -16.10
C ILE A 150 -8.26 9.23 -16.93
N LYS A 151 -7.56 8.21 -17.45
CA LYS A 151 -6.46 8.35 -18.42
C LYS A 151 -6.80 7.49 -19.63
N ASN A 152 -6.65 8.04 -20.84
CA ASN A 152 -6.97 7.33 -22.09
C ASN A 152 -8.38 6.70 -22.10
N MET A 153 -9.38 7.41 -21.58
CA MET A 153 -10.76 6.93 -21.43
C MET A 153 -10.95 5.72 -20.48
N LYS A 154 -9.93 5.37 -19.69
CA LYS A 154 -9.95 4.25 -18.73
C LYS A 154 -9.66 4.73 -17.31
N ALA A 155 -10.16 3.98 -16.34
CA ALA A 155 -9.91 4.27 -14.92
C ALA A 155 -8.50 3.82 -14.54
N ALA A 156 -7.65 4.77 -14.15
CA ALA A 156 -6.31 4.54 -13.64
C ALA A 156 -6.29 4.79 -12.13
N VAL A 157 -5.80 3.82 -11.36
CA VAL A 157 -5.67 3.91 -9.90
C VAL A 157 -4.24 4.39 -9.58
N ASN A 158 -4.12 5.46 -8.80
CA ASN A 158 -2.87 5.88 -8.18
C ASN A 158 -2.66 5.01 -6.93
N ALA A 159 -1.56 4.25 -6.91
CA ALA A 159 -1.27 3.30 -5.85
C ALA A 159 -0.99 3.97 -4.51
N ASP A 160 -0.30 5.10 -4.52
CA ASP A 160 0.15 5.80 -3.30
C ASP A 160 -1.01 6.38 -2.50
N ARG A 161 -2.09 6.72 -3.17
CA ARG A 161 -3.33 7.23 -2.56
C ARG A 161 -4.35 6.12 -2.28
N CYS A 162 -4.19 4.95 -2.89
CA CYS A 162 -5.18 3.89 -2.77
C CYS A 162 -5.09 3.21 -1.42
N ILE A 163 -6.16 3.29 -0.63
CA ILE A 163 -6.31 2.53 0.62
C ILE A 163 -6.92 1.14 0.39
N GLU A 164 -7.13 0.77 -0.88
CA GLU A 164 -7.60 -0.55 -1.31
C GLU A 164 -8.92 -0.98 -0.65
N CYS A 165 -9.82 -0.04 -0.35
CA CYS A 165 -11.10 -0.32 0.30
C CYS A 165 -12.13 -1.05 -0.58
N GLY A 166 -11.88 -1.16 -1.89
CA GLY A 166 -12.73 -1.92 -2.82
C GLY A 166 -14.04 -1.23 -3.21
N MET A 167 -14.30 -0.01 -2.75
CA MET A 167 -15.53 0.73 -3.10
C MET A 167 -15.68 0.92 -4.62
N CYS A 168 -14.58 1.14 -5.33
CA CYS A 168 -14.56 1.22 -6.80
C CYS A 168 -14.94 -0.09 -7.50
N VAL A 169 -14.61 -1.25 -6.92
CA VAL A 169 -15.01 -2.57 -7.42
C VAL A 169 -16.52 -2.72 -7.30
N LYS A 170 -17.08 -2.36 -6.13
CA LYS A 170 -18.51 -2.49 -5.82
C LYS A 170 -19.39 -1.67 -6.76
N VAL A 171 -18.99 -0.43 -7.08
CA VAL A 171 -19.82 0.50 -7.87
C VAL A 171 -19.62 0.39 -9.38
N CYS A 172 -18.70 -0.44 -9.87
CA CYS A 172 -18.40 -0.51 -11.29
C CYS A 172 -19.49 -1.29 -12.06
N PRO A 173 -20.33 -0.63 -12.90
CA PRO A 173 -21.44 -1.31 -13.58
C PRO A 173 -21.00 -2.29 -14.67
N ARG A 174 -19.73 -2.19 -15.11
CA ARG A 174 -19.14 -3.07 -16.13
C ARG A 174 -18.26 -4.16 -15.53
N HIS A 175 -18.16 -4.22 -14.20
CA HIS A 175 -17.22 -5.09 -13.49
C HIS A 175 -15.80 -5.03 -14.07
N ALA A 176 -15.37 -3.82 -14.46
CA ALA A 176 -14.07 -3.59 -15.05
C ALA A 176 -12.99 -3.39 -13.97
N VAL A 177 -13.34 -2.77 -12.84
CA VAL A 177 -12.44 -2.66 -11.69
C VAL A 177 -12.58 -3.92 -10.84
N LYS A 178 -11.49 -4.67 -10.64
CA LYS A 178 -11.49 -5.98 -9.99
C LYS A 178 -10.34 -6.11 -8.99
N PRO A 179 -10.51 -6.93 -7.95
CA PRO A 179 -9.40 -7.28 -7.08
C PRO A 179 -8.47 -8.32 -7.72
N VAL A 180 -7.20 -8.31 -7.30
CA VAL A 180 -6.18 -9.29 -7.68
C VAL A 180 -5.96 -10.24 -6.50
N VAL A 181 -6.82 -11.25 -6.37
CA VAL A 181 -6.75 -12.26 -5.30
C VAL A 181 -5.90 -13.47 -5.72
N GLY A 182 -5.53 -14.29 -4.74
CA GLY A 182 -4.99 -15.62 -5.02
C GLY A 182 -6.04 -16.55 -5.66
N SER A 183 -5.57 -17.61 -6.31
CA SER A 183 -6.40 -18.70 -6.83
C SER A 183 -6.26 -19.95 -5.95
N LEU A 184 -7.28 -20.82 -5.97
CA LEU A 184 -7.23 -22.12 -5.30
C LEU A 184 -6.18 -23.07 -5.91
N GLU A 185 -5.67 -22.78 -7.12
CA GLU A 185 -4.62 -23.58 -7.78
C GLU A 185 -3.34 -23.66 -6.94
N SER A 186 -3.11 -22.69 -6.06
CA SER A 186 -1.98 -22.69 -5.13
C SER A 186 -2.07 -23.76 -4.03
N MET A 187 -3.24 -24.38 -3.83
CA MET A 187 -3.46 -25.41 -2.80
C MET A 187 -2.61 -26.66 -2.99
N GLU A 188 -2.26 -27.01 -4.23
CA GLU A 188 -1.44 -28.18 -4.56
C GLU A 188 -0.01 -28.08 -3.99
N LYS A 189 0.44 -26.87 -3.65
CA LYS A 189 1.78 -26.62 -3.12
C LYS A 189 1.95 -27.02 -1.65
N TYR A 190 0.87 -27.40 -0.97
CA TYR A 190 0.83 -27.63 0.47
C TYR A 190 0.37 -29.05 0.80
N ASP A 191 1.01 -29.67 1.79
CA ASP A 191 0.64 -30.99 2.28
C ASP A 191 -0.72 -30.91 2.98
N ARG A 192 -0.86 -29.91 3.86
CA ARG A 192 -2.08 -29.63 4.63
C ARG A 192 -2.63 -28.26 4.28
N LYS A 193 -3.95 -28.15 4.13
CA LYS A 193 -4.66 -26.93 3.76
C LYS A 193 -5.65 -26.56 4.86
N ILE A 194 -5.53 -25.35 5.38
CA ILE A 194 -6.41 -24.83 6.42
C ILE A 194 -7.19 -23.64 5.86
N ALA A 195 -8.51 -23.69 5.97
CA ALA A 195 -9.38 -22.57 5.61
C ALA A 195 -9.72 -21.72 6.84
N ILE A 196 -9.67 -20.41 6.68
CA ILE A 196 -10.16 -19.44 7.66
C ILE A 196 -11.27 -18.61 7.02
N PRO A 197 -12.56 -18.96 7.20
CA PRO A 197 -13.66 -18.13 6.73
C PRO A 197 -13.81 -16.87 7.58
N ALA A 198 -13.92 -15.72 6.92
CA ALA A 198 -14.32 -14.49 7.57
C ALA A 198 -15.79 -14.55 8.03
N SER A 199 -16.16 -13.76 9.04
CA SER A 199 -17.55 -13.69 9.53
C SER A 199 -18.58 -13.40 8.43
N SER A 200 -18.22 -12.58 7.44
CA SER A 200 -19.07 -12.26 6.29
C SER A 200 -19.39 -13.46 5.38
N PHE A 201 -18.61 -14.55 5.43
CA PHE A 201 -18.82 -15.77 4.66
C PHE A 201 -20.15 -16.45 5.01
N PHE A 202 -20.45 -16.56 6.30
CA PHE A 202 -21.68 -17.20 6.79
C PHE A 202 -22.94 -16.49 6.29
N GLY A 203 -22.90 -15.17 6.15
CA GLY A 203 -24.02 -14.37 5.64
C GLY A 203 -24.26 -14.47 4.12
N GLN A 204 -23.40 -15.14 3.36
CA GLN A 204 -23.56 -15.27 1.90
C GLN A 204 -24.48 -16.42 1.47
N PHE A 205 -24.75 -17.37 2.37
CA PHE A 205 -25.52 -18.57 2.06
C PHE A 205 -26.89 -18.50 2.73
N ARG A 206 -27.92 -18.94 2.00
CA ARG A 206 -29.31 -19.01 2.48
C ARG A 206 -29.68 -20.47 2.73
N ASP A 207 -30.70 -20.68 3.55
CA ASP A 207 -31.30 -22.00 3.80
C ASP A 207 -30.32 -23.05 4.33
N VAL A 208 -29.32 -22.58 5.11
CA VAL A 208 -28.34 -23.45 5.76
C VAL A 208 -28.93 -23.98 7.07
N LYS A 209 -28.96 -25.31 7.24
CA LYS A 209 -29.51 -25.97 8.44
C LYS A 209 -28.73 -25.63 9.72
N SER A 210 -27.40 -25.64 9.66
CA SER A 210 -26.53 -25.25 10.78
C SER A 210 -25.18 -24.70 10.31
N ARG A 211 -24.44 -24.05 11.21
CA ARG A 211 -23.08 -23.57 10.94
C ARG A 211 -22.14 -24.72 10.52
N ASN A 212 -22.21 -25.87 11.19
CA ASN A 212 -21.43 -27.06 10.86
C ASN A 212 -21.69 -27.58 9.44
N HIS A 213 -22.91 -27.45 8.89
CA HIS A 213 -23.16 -27.82 7.48
C HIS A 213 -22.32 -26.95 6.54
N LEU A 214 -22.26 -25.64 6.79
CA LEU A 214 -21.50 -24.73 5.95
C LEU A 214 -19.98 -24.92 6.11
N LEU A 215 -19.51 -25.14 7.34
CA LEU A 215 -18.10 -25.44 7.60
C LEU A 215 -17.67 -26.76 6.95
N THR A 216 -18.51 -27.80 7.03
CA THR A 216 -18.27 -29.10 6.38
C THR A 216 -18.27 -28.96 4.85
N ALA A 217 -19.23 -28.22 4.29
CA ALA A 217 -19.29 -27.95 2.85
C ALA A 217 -18.05 -27.17 2.36
N LEU A 218 -17.56 -26.23 3.18
CA LEU A 218 -16.30 -25.53 2.91
C LEU A 218 -15.11 -26.47 2.97
N LYS A 219 -15.01 -27.32 3.99
CA LYS A 219 -13.96 -28.33 4.11
C LYS A 219 -13.90 -29.24 2.88
N ARG A 220 -15.07 -29.68 2.37
CA ARG A 220 -15.21 -30.49 1.15
C ARG A 220 -14.73 -29.82 -0.15
N VAL A 221 -14.41 -28.53 -0.15
CA VAL A 221 -13.77 -27.88 -1.31
C VAL A 221 -12.33 -28.39 -1.51
N GLY A 222 -11.70 -28.93 -0.46
CA GLY A 222 -10.35 -29.48 -0.51
C GLY A 222 -9.46 -29.06 0.67
N PHE A 223 -10.05 -28.61 1.77
CA PHE A 223 -9.33 -28.22 2.99
C PHE A 223 -9.31 -29.37 3.99
N ASP A 224 -8.19 -29.55 4.68
CA ASP A 224 -8.03 -30.54 5.74
C ASP A 224 -8.67 -30.07 7.07
N HIS A 225 -8.62 -28.76 7.34
CA HIS A 225 -9.16 -28.14 8.56
C HIS A 225 -9.80 -26.79 8.28
N VAL A 226 -10.74 -26.38 9.14
CA VAL A 226 -11.39 -25.07 9.09
C VAL A 226 -11.30 -24.42 10.46
N TYR A 227 -10.89 -23.16 10.53
CA TYR A 227 -10.81 -22.37 11.76
C TYR A 227 -11.55 -21.06 11.57
N GLU A 228 -12.50 -20.75 12.44
CA GLU A 228 -13.27 -19.51 12.30
C GLU A 228 -12.45 -18.29 12.69
N GLU A 229 -12.50 -17.22 11.88
CA GLU A 229 -11.89 -15.92 12.22
C GLU A 229 -12.42 -15.37 13.56
N ALA A 230 -13.65 -15.77 13.93
CA ALA A 230 -14.32 -15.39 15.16
C ALA A 230 -13.48 -15.65 16.43
N VAL A 231 -12.68 -16.71 16.46
CA VAL A 231 -11.79 -17.03 17.59
C VAL A 231 -10.80 -15.89 17.84
N GLY A 232 -10.10 -15.43 16.80
CA GLY A 232 -9.19 -14.29 16.90
C GLY A 232 -9.94 -12.98 17.19
N ALA A 233 -11.17 -12.82 16.70
CA ALA A 233 -11.97 -11.63 16.95
C ALA A 233 -12.37 -11.52 18.43
N GLU A 234 -12.71 -12.64 19.07
CA GLU A 234 -13.01 -12.69 20.50
C GLU A 234 -11.78 -12.33 21.34
N MET A 235 -10.61 -12.89 21.01
CA MET A 235 -9.35 -12.57 21.71
C MET A 235 -8.99 -11.09 21.62
N VAL A 236 -9.08 -10.49 20.43
CA VAL A 236 -8.84 -9.05 20.24
C VAL A 236 -9.88 -8.22 20.99
N SER A 237 -11.14 -8.63 20.99
CA SER A 237 -12.21 -7.93 21.70
C SER A 237 -12.00 -7.94 23.21
N TYR A 238 -11.59 -9.08 23.76
CA TYR A 238 -11.22 -9.21 25.16
C TYR A 238 -10.03 -8.31 25.53
N ALA A 239 -8.96 -8.32 24.73
CA ALA A 239 -7.79 -7.47 24.94
C ALA A 239 -8.14 -5.97 24.83
N THR A 240 -8.97 -5.61 23.84
CA THR A 240 -9.45 -4.24 23.64
C THR A 240 -10.24 -3.73 24.85
N ARG A 241 -11.10 -4.58 25.42
CA ARG A 241 -11.88 -4.25 26.62
C ARG A 241 -10.97 -3.88 27.80
N ARG A 242 -9.84 -4.56 27.96
CA ARG A 242 -8.85 -4.24 28.99
C ARG A 242 -8.19 -2.88 28.78
N VAL A 243 -7.78 -2.55 27.54
CA VAL A 243 -7.20 -1.23 27.22
C VAL A 243 -8.17 -0.09 27.53
N LEU A 244 -9.45 -0.28 27.23
CA LEU A 244 -10.49 0.70 27.53
C LEU A 244 -10.70 0.89 29.04
N GLN A 245 -10.68 -0.19 29.82
CA GLN A 245 -10.82 -0.14 31.28
C GLN A 245 -9.59 0.50 31.95
N GLU A 246 -8.39 0.14 31.51
CA GLU A 246 -7.12 0.61 32.07
C GLU A 246 -6.76 2.04 31.59
N LYS A 247 -7.55 2.63 30.68
CA LYS A 247 -7.33 3.97 30.08
C LYS A 247 -5.90 4.19 29.57
N ARG A 248 -5.29 3.14 29.01
CA ARG A 248 -3.89 3.15 28.56
C ARG A 248 -3.64 3.90 27.25
N ARG A 249 -4.68 4.46 26.62
CA ARG A 249 -4.62 5.13 25.31
C ARG A 249 -5.59 6.31 25.22
N PRO A 250 -5.30 7.31 24.37
CA PRO A 250 -6.20 8.43 24.15
C PRO A 250 -7.52 7.97 23.50
N LEU A 251 -8.62 8.59 23.91
CA LEU A 251 -9.95 8.33 23.33
C LEU A 251 -10.22 9.28 22.15
N PRO A 252 -10.88 8.81 21.07
CA PRO A 252 -11.43 7.46 20.89
C PRO A 252 -10.34 6.43 20.57
N VAL A 253 -10.52 5.18 20.99
CA VAL A 253 -9.62 4.08 20.58
C VAL A 253 -10.10 3.52 19.23
N ILE A 254 -9.17 3.36 18.29
CA ILE A 254 -9.43 2.92 16.92
C ILE A 254 -8.92 1.49 16.74
N SER A 255 -9.75 0.62 16.15
CA SER A 255 -9.36 -0.76 15.84
C SER A 255 -8.34 -0.83 14.70
N SER A 256 -7.33 -1.70 14.85
CA SER A 256 -6.35 -2.02 13.81
C SER A 256 -6.77 -3.12 12.84
N ALA A 257 -7.99 -3.67 12.97
CA ALA A 257 -8.39 -4.85 12.21
C ALA A 257 -8.47 -4.61 10.68
N CYS A 258 -8.79 -3.38 10.26
CA CYS A 258 -9.03 -3.01 8.87
C CYS A 258 -7.81 -2.27 8.26
N PRO A 259 -7.06 -2.88 7.32
CA PRO A 259 -5.91 -2.25 6.70
C PRO A 259 -6.25 -0.97 5.93
N ALA A 260 -7.44 -0.90 5.33
CA ALA A 260 -7.88 0.31 4.63
C ALA A 260 -8.00 1.53 5.57
N ILE A 261 -8.42 1.31 6.82
CA ILE A 261 -8.48 2.37 7.84
C ILE A 261 -7.08 2.76 8.28
N LEU A 262 -6.18 1.79 8.48
CA LEU A 262 -4.78 2.07 8.80
C LEU A 262 -4.10 2.91 7.72
N LYS A 263 -4.22 2.52 6.45
CA LYS A 263 -3.69 3.29 5.30
C LYS A 263 -4.35 4.68 5.22
N LEU A 264 -5.65 4.78 5.50
CA LEU A 264 -6.34 6.08 5.51
C LEU A 264 -5.82 7.02 6.61
N ILE A 265 -5.60 6.50 7.81
CA ILE A 265 -5.04 7.26 8.94
C ILE A 265 -3.63 7.73 8.58
N GLN A 266 -2.79 6.84 8.06
CA GLN A 266 -1.42 7.19 7.66
C GLN A 266 -1.38 8.28 6.59
N ILE A 267 -2.23 8.19 5.56
CA ILE A 267 -2.17 9.11 4.41
C ILE A 267 -2.87 10.44 4.72
N ARG A 268 -3.97 10.44 5.49
CA ARG A 268 -4.83 11.64 5.65
C ARG A 268 -5.04 12.13 7.07
N PHE A 269 -4.80 11.30 8.08
CA PHE A 269 -5.10 11.64 9.48
C PHE A 269 -4.00 11.16 10.45
N PRO A 270 -2.71 11.49 10.21
CA PRO A 270 -1.59 10.95 10.99
C PRO A 270 -1.68 11.28 12.49
N ASN A 271 -2.35 12.38 12.86
CA ASN A 271 -2.61 12.73 14.27
C ASN A 271 -3.48 11.69 15.03
N LEU A 272 -4.12 10.75 14.32
CA LEU A 272 -4.89 9.66 14.92
C LEU A 272 -4.07 8.37 15.12
N ILE A 273 -2.77 8.35 14.80
CA ILE A 273 -1.93 7.16 14.94
C ILE A 273 -1.93 6.65 16.39
N ASP A 274 -1.79 7.54 17.37
CA ASP A 274 -1.75 7.17 18.80
C ASP A 274 -3.07 6.57 19.31
N HIS A 275 -4.16 6.81 18.59
CA HIS A 275 -5.48 6.25 18.88
C HIS A 275 -5.64 4.80 18.39
N VAL A 276 -4.79 4.34 17.46
CA VAL A 276 -4.89 3.00 16.85
C VAL A 276 -4.34 1.93 17.80
N LEU A 277 -5.14 0.88 18.05
CA LEU A 277 -4.71 -0.29 18.81
C LEU A 277 -3.51 -0.98 18.14
N ASP A 278 -2.51 -1.33 18.92
CA ASP A 278 -1.36 -2.10 18.45
C ASP A 278 -1.59 -3.61 18.63
N TYR A 279 -2.67 -4.11 18.01
CA TYR A 279 -3.00 -5.52 17.99
C TYR A 279 -2.93 -6.07 16.58
N ARG A 280 -2.44 -7.31 16.47
CA ARG A 280 -2.57 -8.09 15.24
C ARG A 280 -4.05 -8.23 14.89
N PRO A 281 -4.43 -8.14 13.60
CA PRO A 281 -5.82 -8.35 13.20
C PRO A 281 -6.34 -9.75 13.59
N PRO A 282 -7.65 -9.90 13.84
CA PRO A 282 -8.27 -11.18 14.21
C PRO A 282 -7.82 -12.38 13.38
N VAL A 283 -7.85 -12.27 12.06
CA VAL A 283 -7.43 -13.35 11.15
C VAL A 283 -5.96 -13.76 11.33
N GLU A 284 -5.05 -12.83 11.62
CA GLU A 284 -3.64 -13.16 11.86
C GLU A 284 -3.46 -13.94 13.17
N ILE A 285 -4.29 -13.63 14.18
CA ILE A 285 -4.28 -14.37 15.45
C ILE A 285 -4.82 -15.77 15.23
N THR A 286 -5.95 -15.93 14.54
CA THR A 286 -6.49 -17.25 14.18
C THR A 286 -5.50 -18.04 13.33
N ALA A 287 -4.86 -17.42 12.33
CA ALA A 287 -3.87 -18.07 11.48
C ALA A 287 -2.65 -18.54 12.27
N ARG A 288 -2.14 -17.70 13.19
CA ARG A 288 -1.03 -18.09 14.08
C ARG A 288 -1.39 -19.29 14.96
N LEU A 289 -2.61 -19.33 15.50
CA LEU A 289 -3.07 -20.46 16.31
C LEU A 289 -3.20 -21.73 15.47
N ALA A 290 -3.82 -21.63 14.29
CA ALA A 290 -3.98 -22.76 13.38
C ALA A 290 -2.64 -23.32 12.90
N ARG A 291 -1.66 -22.45 12.62
CA ARG A 291 -0.31 -22.86 12.23
C ARG A 291 0.39 -23.63 13.35
N ARG A 292 0.32 -23.12 14.59
CA ARG A 292 0.89 -23.80 15.76
C ARG A 292 0.26 -25.17 15.99
N GLU A 293 -1.07 -25.27 15.97
CA GLU A 293 -1.76 -26.56 16.14
C GLU A 293 -1.39 -27.55 15.02
N ALA A 294 -1.21 -27.07 13.79
CA ALA A 294 -0.76 -27.91 12.68
C ALA A 294 0.69 -28.37 12.83
N GLU A 295 1.61 -27.49 13.25
CA GLU A 295 3.00 -27.84 13.53
C GLU A 295 3.12 -28.87 14.67
N GLU A 296 2.30 -28.74 15.72
CA GLU A 296 2.25 -29.70 16.83
C GLU A 296 1.70 -31.06 16.39
N ARG A 297 0.69 -31.08 15.51
CA ARG A 297 0.03 -32.31 15.07
C ARG A 297 0.78 -33.05 13.96
N TYR A 298 1.37 -32.32 13.01
CA TYR A 298 1.94 -32.88 11.79
C TYR A 298 3.46 -32.69 11.66
N GLY A 299 4.07 -31.96 12.59
CA GLY A 299 5.50 -31.61 12.54
C GLY A 299 5.78 -30.39 11.67
N LYS A 300 6.94 -29.76 11.91
CA LYS A 300 7.36 -28.53 11.20
C LYS A 300 7.70 -28.76 9.72
N ASP A 301 8.06 -29.98 9.35
CA ASP A 301 8.37 -30.34 7.96
C ASP A 301 7.11 -30.46 7.10
N CYS A 302 5.93 -30.58 7.72
CA CYS A 302 4.65 -30.61 7.02
C CYS A 302 4.29 -29.22 6.50
N LYS A 303 4.30 -29.06 5.18
CA LYS A 303 4.04 -27.77 4.54
C LYS A 303 2.56 -27.41 4.63
N THR A 304 2.21 -26.65 5.65
CA THR A 304 0.83 -26.23 5.93
C THR A 304 0.51 -24.88 5.28
N GLY A 305 -0.48 -24.86 4.41
CA GLY A 305 -1.00 -23.66 3.74
C GLY A 305 -2.26 -23.14 4.44
N ILE A 306 -2.24 -21.86 4.81
CA ILE A 306 -3.37 -21.17 5.44
C ILE A 306 -4.03 -20.23 4.44
N PHE A 307 -5.33 -20.45 4.21
CA PHE A 307 -6.13 -19.76 3.21
C PHE A 307 -7.22 -18.93 3.89
N PHE A 308 -7.11 -17.61 3.81
CA PHE A 308 -8.14 -16.71 4.31
C PHE A 308 -9.23 -16.46 3.28
N ILE A 309 -10.48 -16.72 3.63
CA ILE A 309 -11.63 -16.61 2.73
C ILE A 309 -12.46 -15.40 3.13
N ALA A 310 -12.36 -14.32 2.34
CA ALA A 310 -13.02 -13.06 2.67
C ALA A 310 -13.31 -12.18 1.44
N PRO A 311 -14.20 -11.18 1.56
CA PRO A 311 -14.53 -10.25 0.48
C PRO A 311 -13.70 -8.95 0.52
N CYS A 312 -12.63 -8.88 1.31
CA CYS A 312 -11.88 -7.64 1.54
C CYS A 312 -10.72 -7.46 0.54
N THR A 313 -10.68 -6.33 -0.17
CA THR A 313 -9.57 -6.05 -1.08
C THR A 313 -8.30 -5.61 -0.35
N SER A 314 -8.41 -4.73 0.65
CA SER A 314 -7.24 -4.21 1.40
C SER A 314 -6.49 -5.27 2.19
N LYS A 315 -7.11 -6.43 2.46
CA LYS A 315 -6.45 -7.52 3.17
C LYS A 315 -5.53 -8.34 2.26
N ILE A 316 -5.76 -8.29 0.95
CA ILE A 316 -4.93 -9.01 -0.03
C ILE A 316 -3.50 -8.46 -0.03
N SER A 317 -3.36 -7.13 -0.17
CA SER A 317 -2.06 -6.46 -0.13
C SER A 317 -1.46 -6.54 1.27
N PHE A 318 -2.26 -6.41 2.33
CA PHE A 318 -1.78 -6.58 3.71
C PHE A 318 -1.08 -7.93 3.95
N ILE A 319 -1.59 -9.03 3.39
CA ILE A 319 -0.97 -10.36 3.50
C ILE A 319 0.29 -10.48 2.62
N LYS A 320 0.28 -9.87 1.42
CA LYS A 320 1.37 -9.99 0.43
C LYS A 320 2.53 -9.00 0.64
N GLU A 321 2.24 -7.80 1.15
CA GLU A 321 3.19 -6.72 1.35
C GLU A 321 3.95 -6.93 2.68
N ARG A 322 5.19 -7.41 2.57
CA ARG A 322 6.08 -7.70 3.72
C ARG A 322 6.61 -6.46 4.46
N GLU A 323 6.15 -5.26 4.11
CA GLU A 323 6.67 -4.02 4.70
C GLU A 323 6.11 -3.68 6.09
N TRP A 324 4.97 -4.27 6.49
CA TRP A 324 4.19 -3.75 7.62
C TRP A 324 3.83 -4.78 8.70
N ILE A 325 4.10 -6.07 8.48
CA ILE A 325 3.78 -7.14 9.43
C ILE A 325 5.02 -8.00 9.67
N VAL A 326 5.23 -8.29 10.95
CA VAL A 326 6.00 -9.45 11.44
C VAL A 326 5.42 -10.72 10.80
N GLU A 327 5.95 -11.16 9.66
CA GLU A 327 5.59 -12.38 8.90
C GLU A 327 4.12 -12.82 9.05
N SER A 328 3.27 -12.52 8.07
CA SER A 328 1.88 -13.00 8.06
C SER A 328 1.86 -14.52 8.14
N ASP A 329 1.02 -15.06 9.02
CA ASP A 329 0.82 -16.51 9.14
C ASP A 329 -0.17 -17.01 8.07
N ILE A 330 -0.65 -16.15 7.17
CA ILE A 330 -1.58 -16.46 6.08
C ILE A 330 -0.81 -16.55 4.76
N ASP A 331 -0.96 -17.65 4.04
CA ASP A 331 -0.25 -17.87 2.79
C ASP A 331 -0.99 -17.28 1.59
N GLU A 332 -2.32 -17.43 1.56
CA GLU A 332 -3.14 -16.96 0.45
C GLU A 332 -4.48 -16.40 0.90
N MET A 333 -4.99 -15.43 0.14
CA MET A 333 -6.33 -14.90 0.31
C MET A 333 -7.20 -15.26 -0.89
N VAL A 334 -8.35 -15.88 -0.60
CA VAL A 334 -9.32 -16.33 -1.59
C VAL A 334 -10.61 -15.52 -1.45
N ALA A 335 -11.09 -14.96 -2.56
CA ALA A 335 -12.38 -14.28 -2.57
C ALA A 335 -13.52 -15.28 -2.36
N ILE A 336 -14.52 -14.92 -1.55
CA ILE A 336 -15.73 -15.75 -1.36
C ILE A 336 -16.38 -16.09 -2.72
N SER A 337 -16.40 -15.13 -3.65
CA SER A 337 -16.97 -15.33 -4.99
C SER A 337 -16.26 -16.42 -5.82
N HIS A 338 -15.01 -16.76 -5.51
CA HIS A 338 -14.28 -17.82 -6.21
C HIS A 338 -14.66 -19.21 -5.73
N ILE A 339 -15.04 -19.35 -4.46
CA ILE A 339 -15.39 -20.67 -3.86
C ILE A 339 -16.90 -20.87 -3.70
N TYR A 340 -17.68 -19.80 -3.85
CA TYR A 340 -19.12 -19.80 -3.56
C TYR A 340 -19.88 -20.94 -4.24
N LYS A 341 -19.59 -21.21 -5.51
CA LYS A 341 -20.27 -22.25 -6.28
C LYS A 341 -19.94 -23.65 -5.77
N ASP A 342 -18.69 -23.90 -5.41
CA ASP A 342 -18.23 -25.21 -4.92
C ASP A 342 -18.82 -25.49 -3.54
N VAL A 343 -18.80 -24.49 -2.65
CA VAL A 343 -19.44 -24.59 -1.33
C VAL A 343 -20.94 -24.81 -1.47
N LEU A 344 -21.62 -24.07 -2.36
CA LEU A 344 -23.06 -24.22 -2.57
C LEU A 344 -23.42 -25.61 -3.13
N LYS A 345 -22.59 -26.15 -4.03
CA LYS A 345 -22.76 -27.51 -4.54
C LYS A 345 -22.58 -28.53 -3.42
N ASN A 346 -21.48 -28.44 -2.68
CA ASN A 346 -21.19 -29.32 -1.55
C ASN A 346 -22.29 -29.27 -0.49
N LEU A 347 -22.86 -28.09 -0.23
CA LEU A 347 -23.94 -27.92 0.74
C LEU A 347 -25.24 -28.64 0.31
N LYS A 348 -25.53 -28.67 -1.00
CA LYS A 348 -26.69 -29.40 -1.55
C LYS A 348 -26.48 -30.92 -1.53
N ASP A 349 -25.25 -31.36 -1.75
CA ASP A 349 -24.88 -32.77 -1.82
C ASP A 349 -24.60 -33.36 -0.41
N LEU A 350 -24.47 -32.53 0.62
CA LEU A 350 -24.15 -32.92 1.99
C LEU A 350 -25.37 -33.56 2.68
N ARG A 351 -25.20 -34.80 3.16
CA ARG A 351 -26.17 -35.47 4.02
C ARG A 351 -25.90 -35.13 5.49
N ASP A 352 -26.96 -35.10 6.30
CA ASP A 352 -26.87 -34.71 7.72
C ASP A 352 -25.91 -35.60 8.53
N GLU A 353 -25.77 -36.87 8.15
CA GLU A 353 -24.84 -37.85 8.78
C GLU A 353 -23.35 -37.56 8.51
N GLU A 354 -23.06 -36.77 7.48
CA GLU A 354 -21.69 -36.46 7.05
C GLU A 354 -21.20 -35.12 7.61
N VAL A 355 -22.05 -34.43 8.37
CA VAL A 355 -21.75 -33.13 8.98
C VAL A 355 -20.75 -33.34 10.11
N GLU A 356 -19.63 -32.64 10.03
CA GLU A 356 -18.61 -32.65 11.06
C GLU A 356 -18.87 -31.54 12.08
N GLU A 357 -18.59 -31.83 13.36
CA GLU A 357 -18.58 -30.83 14.44
C GLU A 357 -17.29 -30.00 14.37
N LEU A 358 -17.34 -28.91 13.60
CA LEU A 358 -16.19 -28.05 13.29
C LEU A 358 -16.25 -26.68 13.96
N GLU A 359 -17.42 -26.31 14.48
CA GLU A 359 -17.65 -25.12 15.28
C GLU A 359 -16.72 -25.08 16.51
N ARG A 360 -16.02 -23.95 16.70
CA ARG A 360 -15.07 -23.75 17.79
C ARG A 360 -15.34 -22.48 18.58
#